data_AF-A0A6I7F0F3-F1
#
_entry.id   AF-A0A6I7F0F3-F1
#
_cell.length_a   1.000
_cell.length_b   1.000
_cell.length_c   1.000
_cell.angle_alpha   90.00
_cell.angle_beta   90.00
_cell.angle_gamma   90.00
#
_symmetry.space_group_name_H-M   'P 1'
#
loop_
_entity.id
_entity.type
_entity.pdbx_description
1 polymer ?
#
loop_
_entity_poly.entity_id
_entity_poly.type
_entity_poly.pdbx_seq_one_letter_code
_entity_poly.pdbx_strand_id
1 'polypeptide(L)'
;MDIEKARRFETTDRAHADLFNKVVDQLNDNDERIAKRTDEVEQKATTKMEFNSHLKDHTRHITENERTTWNSSQIFNITGEDGQEKVYIGATDDFHAVLPQYTGFIHFTAAAGALNGPGTDVRGIWTCDDKGSYGQAIAFDHANRTYRKTISEGNWSEWVELESVLGAQSKIDAHATDAALHITREEREKWNSAQLYKVTTDNGSRAKLANGTDLLTLPTGCYFAAGHVVQNNPVPDDSSWFNYDVIETDAGRKTIYAWRSYDNTLWHSTVHTNGIFKGWKRVVTANDLEPSWTDVPLKNGAAHGDRKVRCALMGGLLLLEGEIVTKRGVVFGTLPPAYRPSKFRSRIVPIFGTTGMTKLYIETDGNMRLEGQIADSVDNITSYGLDEVIPR
;
A
#
# COMPACT_ATOMS: atom_id res chain seq x y z
N MET A 1 16.34 107.90 -41.83
CA MET A 1 15.78 108.35 -43.13
C MET A 1 16.53 109.62 -43.55
N ASP A 2 16.97 109.75 -44.81
CA ASP A 2 17.67 110.97 -45.27
C ASP A 2 16.66 112.09 -45.55
N ILE A 3 16.88 113.26 -44.97
CA ILE A 3 15.97 114.42 -45.09
C ILE A 3 16.55 115.41 -46.11
N GLU A 4 15.76 115.77 -47.12
CA GLU A 4 16.10 116.89 -48.01
C GLU A 4 15.66 118.22 -47.39
N LYS A 5 16.62 119.10 -47.07
CA LYS A 5 16.31 120.42 -46.47
C LYS A 5 15.71 121.37 -47.49
N ALA A 6 14.62 122.04 -47.10
CA ALA A 6 14.02 123.09 -47.91
C ALA A 6 15.01 124.26 -48.10
N ARG A 7 15.11 124.75 -49.34
CA ARG A 7 16.00 125.86 -49.69
C ARG A 7 15.44 127.19 -49.16
N ARG A 8 16.35 128.06 -48.73
CA ARG A 8 16.03 129.43 -48.28
C ARG A 8 15.57 130.31 -49.46
N PHE A 9 14.75 131.31 -49.16
CA PHE A 9 14.18 132.29 -50.08
C PHE A 9 15.09 133.52 -50.22
N GLU A 10 15.30 134.00 -51.46
CA GLU A 10 16.17 135.14 -51.77
C GLU A 10 15.40 136.23 -52.55
N THR A 11 15.27 137.44 -51.99
CA THR A 11 14.63 138.59 -52.68
C THR A 11 15.33 139.91 -52.34
N THR A 12 15.03 140.98 -53.09
CA THR A 12 15.55 142.33 -52.82
C THR A 12 14.96 142.99 -51.56
N ASP A 13 13.86 142.46 -51.02
CA ASP A 13 13.28 142.90 -49.75
C ASP A 13 13.70 141.94 -48.61
N ARG A 14 14.64 142.42 -47.81
CA ARG A 14 15.27 141.67 -46.73
C ARG A 14 14.32 141.36 -45.58
N ALA A 15 13.37 142.25 -45.28
CA ALA A 15 12.43 142.05 -44.18
C ALA A 15 11.46 140.89 -44.48
N HIS A 16 11.01 140.79 -45.73
CA HIS A 16 10.17 139.68 -46.17
C HIS A 16 10.95 138.35 -46.29
N ALA A 17 12.19 138.39 -46.78
CA ALA A 17 13.04 137.19 -46.88
C ALA A 17 13.36 136.58 -45.51
N ASP A 18 13.69 137.41 -44.50
CA ASP A 18 14.00 136.94 -43.15
C ASP A 18 12.79 136.30 -42.46
N LEU A 19 11.58 136.85 -42.66
CA LEU A 19 10.35 136.28 -42.13
C LEU A 19 10.06 134.89 -42.73
N PHE A 20 10.24 134.74 -44.05
CA PHE A 20 10.01 133.48 -44.75
C PHE A 20 11.09 132.44 -44.41
N ASN A 21 12.36 132.86 -44.33
CA ASN A 21 13.46 131.97 -43.98
C ASN A 21 13.40 131.46 -42.54
N LYS A 22 12.85 132.25 -41.61
CA LYS A 22 12.57 131.77 -40.24
C LYS A 22 11.57 130.62 -40.23
N VAL A 23 10.59 130.62 -41.14
CA VAL A 23 9.65 129.51 -41.32
C VAL A 23 10.34 128.30 -41.96
N VAL A 24 11.22 128.52 -42.94
CA VAL A 24 12.03 127.46 -43.58
C VAL A 24 12.97 126.77 -42.59
N ASP A 25 13.65 127.53 -41.73
CA ASP A 25 14.52 126.97 -40.68
C ASP A 25 13.69 126.14 -39.68
N GLN A 26 12.54 126.67 -39.26
CA GLN A 26 11.64 125.94 -38.36
C GLN A 26 11.09 124.65 -38.99
N LEU A 27 10.87 124.64 -40.31
CA LEU A 27 10.49 123.45 -41.06
C LEU A 27 11.62 122.41 -41.06
N ASN A 28 12.84 122.81 -41.40
CA ASN A 28 14.00 121.91 -41.38
C ASN A 28 14.27 121.33 -39.97
N ASP A 29 14.16 122.15 -38.92
CA ASP A 29 14.28 121.70 -37.52
C ASP A 29 13.17 120.72 -37.12
N ASN A 30 11.94 120.96 -37.60
CA ASN A 30 10.82 120.06 -37.37
C ASN A 30 11.03 118.72 -38.08
N ASP A 31 11.52 118.74 -39.32
CA ASP A 31 11.81 117.53 -40.09
C ASP A 31 12.91 116.69 -39.41
N GLU A 32 14.00 117.31 -38.96
CA GLU A 32 15.05 116.61 -38.19
C GLU A 32 14.52 115.99 -36.89
N ARG A 33 13.65 116.72 -36.16
CA ARG A 33 13.00 116.19 -34.96
C ARG A 33 12.05 115.04 -35.28
N ILE A 34 11.35 115.09 -36.41
CA ILE A 34 10.47 114.01 -36.87
C ILE A 34 11.31 112.78 -37.21
N ALA A 35 12.38 112.91 -37.99
CA ALA A 35 13.24 111.78 -38.35
C ALA A 35 13.85 111.09 -37.12
N LYS A 36 14.39 111.86 -36.16
CA LYS A 36 14.91 111.28 -34.92
C LYS A 36 13.84 110.54 -34.12
N ARG A 37 12.63 111.11 -34.04
CA ARG A 37 11.49 110.43 -33.39
C ARG A 37 11.07 109.17 -34.13
N THR A 38 11.13 109.17 -35.45
CA THR A 38 10.82 108.00 -36.28
C THR A 38 11.83 106.88 -36.03
N ASP A 39 13.13 107.18 -36.01
CA ASP A 39 14.18 106.18 -35.70
C ASP A 39 14.03 105.63 -34.26
N GLU A 40 13.73 106.48 -33.28
CA GLU A 40 13.45 106.04 -31.89
C GLU A 40 12.19 105.16 -31.82
N VAL A 41 11.15 105.48 -32.59
CA VAL A 41 9.92 104.67 -32.69
C VAL A 41 10.22 103.32 -33.34
N GLU A 42 11.06 103.28 -34.38
CA GLU A 42 11.44 102.05 -35.08
C GLU A 42 12.30 101.12 -34.20
N GLN A 43 13.26 101.65 -33.44
CA GLN A 43 14.03 100.86 -32.46
C GLN A 43 13.13 100.29 -31.35
N LYS A 44 12.19 101.08 -30.84
CA LYS A 44 11.20 100.61 -29.84
C LYS A 44 10.25 99.57 -30.44
N ALA A 45 9.87 99.71 -31.71
CA ALA A 45 9.05 98.73 -32.40
C ALA A 45 9.80 97.40 -32.57
N THR A 46 11.09 97.46 -32.94
CA THR A 46 11.96 96.29 -33.11
C THR A 46 12.15 95.52 -31.81
N THR A 47 12.54 96.21 -30.73
CA THR A 47 12.69 95.58 -29.40
C THR A 47 11.37 95.00 -28.88
N LYS A 48 10.24 95.67 -29.15
CA LYS A 48 8.91 95.12 -28.82
C LYS A 48 8.59 93.87 -29.63
N MET A 49 8.96 93.80 -30.91
CA MET A 49 8.80 92.59 -31.73
C MET A 49 9.63 91.43 -31.17
N GLU A 50 10.89 91.66 -30.83
CA GLU A 50 11.77 90.66 -30.21
C GLU A 50 11.21 90.17 -28.87
N PHE A 51 10.75 91.07 -28.01
CA PHE A 51 10.15 90.72 -26.72
C PHE A 51 8.84 89.91 -26.89
N ASN A 52 8.00 90.30 -27.84
CA ASN A 52 6.78 89.56 -28.17
C ASN A 52 7.09 88.18 -28.75
N SER A 53 8.15 88.05 -29.55
CA SER A 53 8.61 86.76 -30.07
C SER A 53 9.07 85.85 -28.92
N HIS A 54 9.86 86.39 -28.00
CA HIS A 54 10.31 85.66 -26.81
C HIS A 54 9.15 85.22 -25.91
N LEU A 55 8.17 86.10 -25.64
CA LEU A 55 7.00 85.76 -24.81
C LEU A 55 6.15 84.62 -25.40
N LYS A 56 6.23 84.39 -26.71
CA LYS A 56 5.50 83.34 -27.43
C LYS A 56 6.34 82.08 -27.70
N ASP A 57 7.58 82.06 -27.24
CA ASP A 57 8.47 80.92 -27.41
C ASP A 57 8.14 79.81 -26.40
N HIS A 58 7.29 78.87 -26.81
CA HIS A 58 6.91 77.70 -26.02
C HIS A 58 8.01 76.63 -25.88
N THR A 59 9.14 76.78 -26.60
CA THR A 59 10.31 75.92 -26.37
C THR A 59 11.13 76.43 -25.18
N ARG A 60 11.18 77.75 -24.98
CA ARG A 60 11.86 78.37 -23.85
C ARG A 60 10.99 78.53 -22.61
N HIS A 61 9.69 78.72 -22.77
CA HIS A 61 8.74 78.89 -21.67
C HIS A 61 7.90 77.64 -21.49
N ILE A 62 7.79 77.20 -20.23
CA ILE A 62 6.81 76.17 -19.85
C ILE A 62 5.40 76.75 -19.89
N THR A 63 4.47 75.99 -20.46
CA THR A 63 3.05 76.30 -20.45
C THR A 63 2.37 75.85 -19.16
N GLU A 64 1.24 76.46 -18.82
CA GLU A 64 0.42 76.01 -17.68
C GLU A 64 -0.02 74.55 -17.82
N ASN A 65 -0.24 74.09 -19.06
CA ASN A 65 -0.62 72.72 -19.35
C ASN A 65 0.51 71.72 -19.09
N GLU A 66 1.75 72.02 -19.50
CA GLU A 66 2.92 71.20 -19.17
C GLU A 66 3.16 71.15 -17.66
N ARG A 67 3.04 72.30 -16.97
CA ARG A 67 3.15 72.37 -15.51
C ARG A 67 2.11 71.49 -14.82
N THR A 68 0.87 71.57 -15.26
CA THR A 68 -0.22 70.72 -14.74
C THR A 68 0.06 69.25 -15.00
N THR A 69 0.49 68.92 -16.22
CA THR A 69 0.84 67.55 -16.62
C THR A 69 1.95 67.00 -15.74
N TRP A 70 3.06 67.71 -15.57
CA TRP A 70 4.19 67.28 -14.74
C TRP A 70 3.82 67.19 -13.26
N ASN A 71 3.09 68.16 -12.73
CA ASN A 71 2.67 68.17 -11.32
C ASN A 71 1.67 67.06 -10.99
N SER A 72 0.87 66.63 -11.97
CA SER A 72 -0.08 65.50 -11.82
C SER A 72 0.51 64.15 -12.23
N SER A 73 1.73 64.12 -12.74
CA SER A 73 2.36 62.86 -13.18
C SER A 73 2.88 62.04 -12.00
N GLN A 74 2.79 60.71 -12.11
CA GLN A 74 3.53 59.80 -11.25
C GLN A 74 5.00 59.80 -11.70
N ILE A 75 5.89 60.43 -10.93
CA ILE A 75 7.32 60.58 -11.28
C ILE A 75 8.12 59.31 -10.96
N PHE A 76 7.59 58.42 -10.11
CA PHE A 76 8.26 57.18 -9.76
C PHE A 76 8.11 56.14 -10.89
N ASN A 77 9.24 55.77 -11.50
CA ASN A 77 9.27 54.77 -12.56
C ASN A 77 9.20 53.35 -11.99
N ILE A 78 8.18 52.60 -12.39
CA ILE A 78 7.99 51.17 -12.06
C ILE A 78 8.96 50.28 -12.86
N THR A 79 9.41 50.74 -14.03
CA THR A 79 10.27 50.04 -15.00
C THR A 79 11.53 50.86 -15.31
N GLY A 80 12.43 50.28 -16.11
CA GLY A 80 13.46 51.05 -16.83
C GLY A 80 12.86 52.03 -17.84
N GLU A 81 13.69 52.93 -18.38
CA GLU A 81 13.29 53.90 -19.41
C GLU A 81 12.90 53.23 -20.75
N ASP A 82 13.41 52.03 -20.98
CA ASP A 82 13.10 51.15 -22.11
C ASP A 82 11.85 50.28 -21.88
N GLY A 83 11.19 50.44 -20.73
CA GLY A 83 10.02 49.65 -20.32
C GLY A 83 10.36 48.25 -19.80
N GLN A 84 11.64 47.89 -19.63
CA GLN A 84 12.08 46.63 -19.06
C GLN A 84 12.07 46.68 -17.52
N GLU A 85 12.66 45.69 -16.85
CA GLU A 85 12.83 45.69 -15.40
C GLU A 85 13.43 46.99 -14.86
N LYS A 86 12.94 47.42 -13.70
CA LYS A 86 13.61 48.46 -12.92
C LYS A 86 14.92 47.96 -12.34
N VAL A 87 14.97 46.67 -12.03
CA VAL A 87 16.12 45.96 -11.48
C VAL A 87 16.19 44.55 -12.04
N TYR A 88 17.37 44.19 -12.52
CA TYR A 88 17.74 42.81 -12.83
C TYR A 88 18.58 42.25 -11.68
N ILE A 89 18.14 41.11 -11.15
CA ILE A 89 18.86 40.34 -10.12
C ILE A 89 19.59 39.21 -10.84
N GLY A 90 20.89 39.38 -11.04
CA GLY A 90 21.74 38.45 -11.78
C GLY A 90 21.99 37.13 -11.05
N ALA A 91 22.56 36.17 -11.76
CA ALA A 91 22.79 34.82 -11.24
C ALA A 91 23.80 34.75 -10.07
N THR A 92 24.57 35.80 -9.83
CA THR A 92 25.52 35.90 -8.70
C THR A 92 25.03 36.83 -7.59
N ASP A 93 23.89 37.50 -7.80
CA ASP A 93 23.35 38.47 -6.86
C ASP A 93 22.53 37.78 -5.77
N ASP A 94 22.41 38.45 -4.62
CA ASP A 94 21.49 38.04 -3.56
C ASP A 94 20.18 38.80 -3.67
N PHE A 95 19.10 38.08 -3.93
CA PHE A 95 17.73 38.60 -4.01
C PHE A 95 17.34 39.38 -2.75
N HIS A 96 17.72 38.88 -1.57
CA HIS A 96 17.41 39.52 -0.29
C HIS A 96 18.20 40.82 -0.07
N ALA A 97 19.35 40.99 -0.74
CA ALA A 97 20.17 42.19 -0.62
C ALA A 97 19.81 43.24 -1.67
N VAL A 98 19.51 42.82 -2.90
CA VAL A 98 19.26 43.73 -4.03
C VAL A 98 17.86 44.30 -3.99
N LEU A 99 16.83 43.45 -3.85
CA LEU A 99 15.44 43.88 -4.06
C LEU A 99 14.96 44.95 -3.04
N PRO A 100 15.28 44.86 -1.73
CA PRO A 100 14.87 45.87 -0.74
C PRO A 100 15.41 47.28 -0.98
N GLN A 101 16.45 47.45 -1.81
CA GLN A 101 16.99 48.76 -2.16
C GLN A 101 16.03 49.56 -3.04
N TYR A 102 15.07 48.89 -3.69
CA TYR A 102 14.06 49.48 -4.56
C TYR A 102 12.74 49.57 -3.82
N THR A 103 12.53 50.69 -3.12
CA THR A 103 11.32 50.91 -2.31
C THR A 103 10.11 51.32 -3.14
N GLY A 104 8.89 51.08 -2.65
CA GLY A 104 7.66 51.37 -3.39
C GLY A 104 7.21 50.20 -4.28
N PHE A 105 6.79 50.46 -5.52
CA PHE A 105 6.21 49.48 -6.45
C PHE A 105 7.02 49.39 -7.75
N ILE A 106 7.72 48.29 -7.99
CA ILE A 106 8.59 48.12 -9.17
C ILE A 106 8.43 46.75 -9.85
N HIS A 107 8.76 46.70 -11.14
CA HIS A 107 8.95 45.47 -11.91
C HIS A 107 10.42 45.01 -11.79
N PHE A 108 10.63 43.72 -11.54
CA PHE A 108 11.96 43.12 -11.45
C PHE A 108 12.06 41.87 -12.33
N THR A 109 13.28 41.52 -12.72
CA THR A 109 13.63 40.21 -13.27
C THR A 109 14.70 39.57 -12.38
N ALA A 110 14.67 38.24 -12.25
CA ALA A 110 15.69 37.51 -11.50
C ALA A 110 16.12 36.25 -12.24
N ALA A 111 17.43 36.01 -12.28
CA ALA A 111 18.00 34.81 -12.86
C ALA A 111 17.78 33.58 -11.96
N ALA A 112 17.70 32.39 -12.57
CA ALA A 112 17.55 31.13 -11.83
C ALA A 112 18.65 30.90 -10.77
N GLY A 113 19.86 31.40 -11.02
CA GLY A 113 21.01 31.26 -10.13
C GLY A 113 21.07 32.26 -8.96
N ALA A 114 20.22 33.29 -8.94
CA ALA A 114 20.27 34.32 -7.90
C ALA A 114 20.15 33.70 -6.50
N LEU A 115 21.05 34.06 -5.60
CA LEU A 115 21.01 33.61 -4.21
C LEU A 115 19.71 34.10 -3.57
N ASN A 116 19.04 33.24 -2.80
CA ASN A 116 17.72 33.49 -2.21
C ASN A 116 16.59 33.80 -3.22
N GLY A 117 16.84 33.61 -4.52
CA GLY A 117 15.83 33.65 -5.58
C GLY A 117 14.94 32.40 -5.59
N PRO A 118 13.94 32.34 -6.49
CA PRO A 118 13.00 31.23 -6.59
C PRO A 118 13.61 29.96 -7.24
N GLY A 119 14.89 29.98 -7.61
CA GLY A 119 15.58 28.86 -8.26
C GLY A 119 15.25 28.68 -9.75
N THR A 120 14.51 29.62 -10.36
CA THR A 120 14.15 29.65 -11.78
C THR A 120 14.16 31.08 -12.29
N ASP A 121 14.31 31.28 -13.60
CA ASP A 121 14.23 32.61 -14.20
C ASP A 121 12.81 33.16 -14.08
N VAL A 122 12.67 34.33 -13.47
CA VAL A 122 11.36 34.94 -13.20
C VAL A 122 11.29 36.40 -13.63
N ARG A 123 10.06 36.84 -13.93
CA ARG A 123 9.68 38.25 -13.98
C ARG A 123 8.63 38.50 -12.92
N GLY A 124 8.73 39.59 -12.21
CA GLY A 124 7.91 39.80 -11.05
C GLY A 124 7.65 41.26 -10.72
N ILE A 125 6.76 41.41 -9.76
CA ILE A 125 6.35 42.67 -9.20
C ILE A 125 6.74 42.67 -7.73
N TRP A 126 7.36 43.76 -7.31
CA TRP A 126 7.76 44.00 -5.93
C TRP A 126 7.04 45.22 -5.38
N THR A 127 6.48 45.06 -4.18
CA THR A 127 5.92 46.16 -3.39
C THR A 127 6.51 46.15 -1.99
N CYS A 128 7.02 47.27 -1.51
CA CYS A 128 7.42 47.41 -0.11
C CYS A 128 7.26 48.82 0.45
N ASP A 129 7.46 48.93 1.77
CA ASP A 129 7.55 50.18 2.52
C ASP A 129 8.78 51.01 2.13
N ASP A 130 8.88 52.21 2.73
CA ASP A 130 9.94 53.19 2.50
C ASP A 130 11.33 52.74 2.99
N LYS A 131 11.40 51.63 3.73
CA LYS A 131 12.63 51.06 4.30
C LYS A 131 13.03 49.72 3.66
N GLY A 132 12.20 49.15 2.79
CA GLY A 132 12.41 47.80 2.26
C GLY A 132 12.28 46.70 3.32
N SER A 133 11.68 47.00 4.48
CA SER A 133 11.57 46.10 5.62
C SER A 133 10.24 45.35 5.69
N TYR A 134 9.22 45.83 4.97
CA TYR A 134 7.90 45.22 4.85
C TYR A 134 7.44 45.21 3.41
N GLY A 135 7.12 44.04 2.86
CA GLY A 135 6.80 43.94 1.44
C GLY A 135 6.47 42.53 0.95
N GLN A 136 6.18 42.44 -0.34
CA GLN A 136 5.83 41.20 -1.03
C GLN A 136 6.31 41.23 -2.48
N ALA A 137 6.79 40.07 -2.93
CA ALA A 137 7.14 39.78 -4.30
C ALA A 137 6.17 38.72 -4.84
N ILE A 138 5.69 38.94 -6.07
CA ILE A 138 5.06 37.91 -6.89
C ILE A 138 5.87 37.78 -8.18
N ALA A 139 6.16 36.55 -8.58
CA ALA A 139 7.04 36.25 -9.71
C ALA A 139 6.45 35.15 -10.58
N PHE A 140 6.68 35.23 -11.88
CA PHE A 140 6.19 34.32 -12.90
C PHE A 140 7.38 33.78 -13.70
N ASP A 141 7.44 32.47 -13.90
CA ASP A 141 8.46 31.84 -14.74
C ASP A 141 7.93 31.53 -16.16
N HIS A 142 8.78 30.97 -17.01
CA HIS A 142 8.39 30.57 -18.37
C HIS A 142 7.48 29.34 -18.43
N ALA A 143 7.33 28.60 -17.34
CA ALA A 143 6.47 27.43 -17.21
C ALA A 143 5.07 27.79 -16.67
N ASN A 144 4.73 29.09 -16.60
CA ASN A 144 3.50 29.63 -16.01
C ASN A 144 3.32 29.30 -14.52
N ARG A 145 4.41 28.99 -13.80
CA ARG A 145 4.38 28.87 -12.35
C ARG A 145 4.44 30.25 -11.73
N THR A 146 3.67 30.42 -10.66
CA THR A 146 3.61 31.66 -9.90
C THR A 146 4.23 31.44 -8.54
N TYR A 147 5.17 32.30 -8.18
CA TYR A 147 5.89 32.28 -6.91
C TYR A 147 5.52 33.52 -6.12
N ARG A 148 5.40 33.37 -4.80
CA ARG A 148 5.25 34.50 -3.88
C ARG A 148 6.23 34.42 -2.73
N LYS A 149 6.63 35.58 -2.23
CA LYS A 149 7.50 35.72 -1.06
C LYS A 149 7.21 37.04 -0.38
N THR A 150 7.37 37.10 0.93
CA THR A 150 7.14 38.30 1.72
C THR A 150 8.35 38.63 2.57
N ILE A 151 8.51 39.91 2.91
CA ILE A 151 9.41 40.38 3.95
C ILE A 151 8.61 41.07 5.05
N SER A 152 8.94 40.82 6.31
CA SER A 152 8.34 41.49 7.47
C SER A 152 9.42 41.75 8.50
N GLU A 153 9.58 43.00 8.92
CA GLU A 153 10.66 43.41 9.84
C GLU A 153 12.06 43.02 9.34
N GLY A 154 12.27 43.02 8.01
CA GLY A 154 13.52 42.58 7.39
C GLY A 154 13.70 41.05 7.30
N ASN A 155 12.75 40.27 7.83
CA ASN A 155 12.79 38.81 7.76
C ASN A 155 12.02 38.30 6.54
N TRP A 156 12.70 37.53 5.70
CA TRP A 156 12.13 36.95 4.49
C TRP A 156 11.41 35.63 4.78
N SER A 157 10.24 35.41 4.16
CA SER A 157 9.61 34.10 4.09
C SER A 157 10.35 33.21 3.09
N GLU A 158 10.09 31.91 3.11
CA GLU A 158 10.44 31.04 1.99
C GLU A 158 9.65 31.42 0.73
N TRP A 159 10.19 31.06 -0.44
CA TRP A 159 9.44 31.12 -1.69
C TRP A 159 8.33 30.05 -1.67
N VAL A 160 7.11 30.46 -2.01
CA VAL A 160 5.96 29.55 -2.12
C VAL A 160 5.46 29.57 -3.55
N GLU A 161 5.49 28.40 -4.20
CA GLU A 161 4.80 28.19 -5.47
C GLU A 161 3.29 28.12 -5.22
N LEU A 162 2.51 28.93 -5.95
CA LEU A 162 1.06 28.86 -5.98
C LEU A 162 0.65 27.72 -6.91
N GLU A 163 -0.05 26.73 -6.34
CA GLU A 163 -0.55 25.58 -7.09
C GLU A 163 -1.49 26.00 -8.22
N SER A 164 -1.36 25.35 -9.37
CA SER A 164 -2.22 25.58 -10.53
C SER A 164 -3.30 24.51 -10.62
N VAL A 165 -4.39 24.79 -11.35
CA VAL A 165 -5.44 23.77 -11.61
C VAL A 165 -4.84 22.57 -12.36
N LEU A 166 -3.93 22.79 -13.31
CA LEU A 166 -3.24 21.74 -14.05
C LEU A 166 -2.29 20.92 -13.17
N GLY A 167 -1.56 21.58 -12.27
CA GLY A 167 -0.65 20.92 -11.33
C GLY A 167 -1.40 20.08 -10.31
N ALA A 168 -2.48 20.61 -9.74
CA ALA A 168 -3.37 19.86 -8.85
C ALA A 168 -3.99 18.66 -9.57
N GLN A 169 -4.50 18.83 -10.80
CA GLN A 169 -5.04 17.72 -11.59
C GLN A 169 -3.98 16.66 -11.87
N SER A 170 -2.76 17.05 -12.25
CA SER A 170 -1.65 16.12 -12.49
C SER A 170 -1.31 15.30 -11.24
N LYS A 171 -1.32 15.92 -10.05
CA LYS A 171 -1.10 15.23 -8.77
C LYS A 171 -2.23 14.24 -8.45
N ILE A 172 -3.48 14.63 -8.73
CA ILE A 172 -4.65 13.75 -8.54
C ILE A 172 -4.61 12.57 -9.52
N ASP A 173 -4.28 12.80 -10.79
CA ASP A 173 -4.18 11.75 -11.80
C ASP A 173 -3.07 10.75 -11.45
N ALA A 174 -1.93 11.26 -10.98
CA ALA A 174 -0.85 10.41 -10.46
C ALA A 174 -1.31 9.53 -9.27
N HIS A 175 -2.06 10.09 -8.32
CA HIS A 175 -2.64 9.32 -7.21
C HIS A 175 -3.71 8.31 -7.66
N ALA A 176 -4.58 8.71 -8.58
CA ALA A 176 -5.68 7.88 -9.08
C ALA A 176 -5.19 6.67 -9.90
N THR A 177 -4.01 6.79 -10.51
CA THR A 177 -3.39 5.74 -11.33
C THR A 177 -2.40 4.85 -10.55
N ASP A 178 -2.08 5.20 -9.30
CA ASP A 178 -1.19 4.41 -8.45
C ASP A 178 -1.91 3.17 -7.87
N ALA A 179 -1.79 2.06 -8.58
CA ALA A 179 -2.38 0.78 -8.17
C ALA A 179 -1.86 0.24 -6.83
N ALA A 180 -0.72 0.72 -6.30
CA ALA A 180 -0.23 0.27 -5.00
C ALA A 180 -1.01 0.89 -3.82
N LEU A 181 -1.69 2.01 -4.05
CA LEU A 181 -2.47 2.73 -3.04
C LEU A 181 -3.95 2.30 -3.01
N HIS A 182 -4.43 1.66 -4.08
CA HIS A 182 -5.83 1.28 -4.25
C HIS A 182 -6.01 -0.23 -4.20
N ILE A 183 -7.19 -0.67 -3.76
CA ILE A 183 -7.57 -2.08 -3.78
C ILE A 183 -8.69 -2.30 -4.77
N THR A 184 -8.66 -3.42 -5.48
CA THR A 184 -9.76 -3.82 -6.35
C THR A 184 -10.89 -4.49 -5.56
N ARG A 185 -12.06 -4.60 -6.21
CA ARG A 185 -13.15 -5.38 -5.64
C ARG A 185 -12.74 -6.85 -5.47
N GLU A 186 -12.01 -7.38 -6.44
CA GLU A 186 -11.55 -8.77 -6.46
C GLU A 186 -10.57 -9.06 -5.31
N GLU A 187 -9.65 -8.12 -5.01
CA GLU A 187 -8.77 -8.23 -3.84
C GLU A 187 -9.55 -8.24 -2.52
N ARG A 188 -10.55 -7.35 -2.41
CA ARG A 188 -11.42 -7.27 -1.24
C ARG A 188 -12.23 -8.57 -1.05
N GLU A 189 -12.80 -9.10 -2.12
CA GLU A 189 -13.55 -10.37 -2.09
C GLU A 189 -12.65 -11.54 -1.71
N LYS A 190 -11.43 -11.58 -2.24
CA LYS A 190 -10.41 -12.58 -1.89
C LYS A 190 -10.06 -12.54 -0.41
N TRP A 191 -9.77 -11.35 0.14
CA TRP A 191 -9.42 -11.22 1.56
C TRP A 191 -10.60 -11.48 2.50
N ASN A 192 -11.80 -11.03 2.14
CA ASN A 192 -13.01 -11.28 2.92
C ASN A 192 -13.40 -12.76 2.96
N SER A 193 -13.03 -13.52 1.92
CA SER A 193 -13.28 -14.97 1.84
C SER A 193 -12.13 -15.80 2.42
N ALA A 194 -11.07 -15.17 2.93
CA ALA A 194 -9.90 -15.88 3.43
C ALA A 194 -10.16 -16.50 4.81
N GLN A 195 -9.64 -17.71 5.01
CA GLN A 195 -9.56 -18.33 6.31
C GLN A 195 -8.50 -17.60 7.17
N LEU A 196 -8.93 -16.81 8.15
CA LEU A 196 -8.03 -16.01 8.99
C LEU A 196 -7.25 -16.85 10.01
N TYR A 197 -7.80 -17.98 10.43
CA TYR A 197 -7.12 -18.88 11.34
C TYR A 197 -6.26 -19.89 10.58
N LYS A 198 -4.95 -19.85 10.83
CA LYS A 198 -3.96 -20.68 10.13
C LYS A 198 -3.95 -22.11 10.68
N VAL A 199 -4.31 -23.07 9.83
CA VAL A 199 -4.33 -24.52 10.15
C VAL A 199 -3.08 -25.27 9.67
N THR A 200 -2.34 -24.70 8.72
CA THR A 200 -1.12 -25.26 8.11
C THR A 200 -0.02 -24.20 8.03
N THR A 201 1.21 -24.56 7.65
CA THR A 201 2.30 -23.61 7.39
C THR A 201 2.07 -22.81 6.10
N ASP A 202 2.85 -21.75 5.85
CA ASP A 202 2.63 -20.84 4.69
C ASP A 202 2.80 -21.51 3.32
N ASN A 203 3.43 -22.69 3.27
CA ASN A 203 3.56 -23.49 2.05
C ASN A 203 2.47 -24.57 1.91
N GLY A 204 1.47 -24.58 2.80
CA GLY A 204 0.39 -25.57 2.82
C GLY A 204 0.73 -26.90 3.51
N SER A 205 1.93 -27.05 4.12
CA SER A 205 2.35 -28.27 4.81
C SER A 205 1.92 -28.31 6.28
N ARG A 206 1.84 -29.52 6.85
CA ARG A 206 1.68 -29.74 8.30
C ARG A 206 2.83 -29.10 9.07
N ALA A 207 2.56 -28.55 10.26
CA ALA A 207 3.57 -27.94 11.11
C ALA A 207 4.36 -29.02 11.89
N LYS A 208 5.69 -28.97 11.85
CA LYS A 208 6.54 -29.90 12.62
C LYS A 208 6.50 -29.54 14.10
N LEU A 209 6.23 -30.51 14.97
CA LEU A 209 6.27 -30.28 16.41
C LEU A 209 7.70 -30.30 16.95
N ALA A 210 7.97 -29.47 17.95
CA ALA A 210 9.22 -29.46 18.70
C ALA A 210 9.28 -30.67 19.66
N ASN A 211 10.49 -31.04 20.08
CA ASN A 211 10.66 -32.12 21.07
C ASN A 211 10.06 -31.72 22.42
N GLY A 212 9.32 -32.65 23.04
CA GLY A 212 8.62 -32.45 24.29
C GLY A 212 7.27 -31.74 24.15
N THR A 213 6.79 -31.49 22.93
CA THR A 213 5.48 -30.84 22.73
C THR A 213 4.36 -31.71 23.29
N ASP A 214 3.47 -31.12 24.10
CA ASP A 214 2.26 -31.78 24.57
C ASP A 214 1.11 -31.62 23.58
N LEU A 215 0.71 -32.73 22.98
CA LEU A 215 -0.40 -32.84 22.03
C LEU A 215 -1.73 -32.31 22.60
N LEU A 216 -1.96 -32.40 23.91
CA LEU A 216 -3.19 -31.92 24.54
C LEU A 216 -3.25 -30.39 24.69
N THR A 217 -2.11 -29.72 24.58
CA THR A 217 -2.00 -28.25 24.66
C THR A 217 -2.05 -27.58 23.29
N LEU A 218 -1.91 -28.35 22.21
CA LEU A 218 -1.86 -27.81 20.86
C LEU A 218 -3.17 -27.09 20.49
N PRO A 219 -3.08 -25.92 19.84
CA PRO A 219 -4.26 -25.26 19.32
C PRO A 219 -4.77 -25.97 18.05
N THR A 220 -5.82 -25.44 17.44
CA THR A 220 -6.33 -25.96 16.16
C THR A 220 -5.20 -25.97 15.12
N GLY A 221 -5.02 -27.08 14.42
CA GLY A 221 -4.03 -27.19 13.37
C GLY A 221 -3.68 -28.61 12.95
N CYS A 222 -2.92 -28.69 11.87
CA CYS A 222 -2.40 -29.93 11.30
C CYS A 222 -0.90 -30.00 11.56
N TYR A 223 -0.47 -31.03 12.29
CA TYR A 223 0.90 -31.18 12.78
C TYR A 223 1.52 -32.52 12.37
N PHE A 224 2.84 -32.65 12.54
CA PHE A 224 3.57 -33.92 12.43
C PHE A 224 4.83 -33.96 13.30
N ALA A 225 5.20 -35.14 13.78
CA ALA A 225 6.46 -35.39 14.49
C ALA A 225 6.70 -36.90 14.66
N ALA A 226 7.88 -37.29 15.15
CA ALA A 226 8.10 -38.65 15.62
C ALA A 226 7.36 -38.86 16.96
N GLY A 227 6.75 -40.02 17.18
CA GLY A 227 5.88 -40.24 18.35
C GLY A 227 6.59 -40.07 19.69
N HIS A 228 7.84 -40.54 19.80
CA HIS A 228 8.68 -40.49 20.99
C HIS A 228 9.07 -39.07 21.43
N VAL A 229 8.91 -38.07 20.55
CA VAL A 229 9.18 -36.66 20.90
C VAL A 229 7.93 -35.89 21.30
N VAL A 230 6.75 -36.52 21.28
CA VAL A 230 5.45 -35.90 21.55
C VAL A 230 4.86 -36.47 22.84
N GLN A 231 4.56 -35.60 23.81
CA GLN A 231 3.85 -36.02 25.01
C GLN A 231 2.38 -36.32 24.68
N ASN A 232 1.79 -37.28 25.40
CA ASN A 232 0.42 -37.76 25.17
C ASN A 232 0.17 -38.38 23.77
N ASN A 233 1.22 -38.91 23.12
CA ASN A 233 1.10 -39.72 21.90
C ASN A 233 0.29 -41.01 22.16
N PRO A 234 -0.54 -41.51 21.21
CA PRO A 234 -1.30 -42.75 21.38
C PRO A 234 -0.47 -43.99 21.66
N VAL A 235 0.78 -44.02 21.21
CA VAL A 235 1.73 -45.09 21.49
C VAL A 235 2.95 -44.48 22.20
N PRO A 236 3.12 -44.72 23.51
CA PRO A 236 4.27 -44.22 24.24
C PRO A 236 5.60 -44.68 23.60
N ASP A 237 6.58 -43.78 23.55
CA ASP A 237 7.95 -44.04 23.07
C ASP A 237 8.08 -44.58 21.63
N ASP A 238 7.06 -44.40 20.77
CA ASP A 238 7.08 -44.87 19.39
C ASP A 238 7.96 -43.99 18.48
N SER A 239 9.01 -44.56 17.89
CA SER A 239 9.93 -43.82 17.02
C SER A 239 9.38 -43.49 15.62
N SER A 240 8.20 -43.98 15.27
CA SER A 240 7.54 -43.76 13.99
C SER A 240 7.10 -42.31 13.81
N TRP A 241 6.90 -41.91 12.55
CA TRP A 241 6.33 -40.60 12.21
C TRP A 241 4.82 -40.62 12.32
N PHE A 242 4.29 -39.62 13.03
CA PHE A 242 2.87 -39.39 13.21
C PHE A 242 2.44 -38.07 12.57
N ASN A 243 1.21 -38.07 12.05
CA ASN A 243 0.48 -36.87 11.68
C ASN A 243 -0.63 -36.64 12.70
N TYR A 244 -0.82 -35.40 13.15
CA TYR A 244 -1.83 -35.04 14.13
C TYR A 244 -2.77 -33.97 13.56
N ASP A 245 -4.07 -34.16 13.70
CA ASP A 245 -5.07 -33.12 13.42
C ASP A 245 -5.79 -32.79 14.71
N VAL A 246 -5.66 -31.53 15.13
CA VAL A 246 -6.25 -31.00 16.37
C VAL A 246 -7.28 -29.96 15.97
N ILE A 247 -8.52 -30.11 16.42
CA ILE A 247 -9.58 -29.11 16.25
C ILE A 247 -10.11 -28.75 17.63
N GLU A 248 -9.86 -27.51 18.05
CA GLU A 248 -10.56 -26.92 19.18
C GLU A 248 -12.00 -26.61 18.80
N THR A 249 -12.91 -26.84 19.75
CA THR A 249 -14.31 -26.43 19.60
C THR A 249 -14.54 -25.15 20.40
N ASP A 250 -14.85 -25.27 21.69
CA ASP A 250 -15.04 -24.15 22.59
C ASP A 250 -14.80 -24.60 24.05
N ALA A 251 -14.47 -23.67 24.96
CA ALA A 251 -14.23 -23.93 26.38
C ALA A 251 -13.16 -25.02 26.64
N GLY A 252 -12.06 -25.00 25.86
CA GLY A 252 -10.92 -25.91 26.02
C GLY A 252 -11.14 -27.34 25.51
N ARG A 253 -12.28 -27.62 24.86
CA ARG A 253 -12.57 -28.94 24.28
C ARG A 253 -11.89 -29.13 22.93
N LYS A 254 -11.37 -30.34 22.70
CA LYS A 254 -10.62 -30.69 21.48
C LYS A 254 -11.06 -32.01 20.91
N THR A 255 -11.02 -32.13 19.59
CA THR A 255 -10.98 -33.41 18.88
C THR A 255 -9.58 -33.60 18.34
N ILE A 256 -9.01 -34.78 18.53
CA ILE A 256 -7.65 -35.08 18.11
C ILE A 256 -7.64 -36.38 17.32
N TYR A 257 -7.07 -36.35 16.13
CA TYR A 257 -6.72 -37.53 15.35
C TYR A 257 -5.21 -37.65 15.27
N ALA A 258 -4.70 -38.88 15.37
CA ALA A 258 -3.28 -39.21 15.23
C ALA A 258 -3.13 -40.39 14.27
N TRP A 259 -2.38 -40.21 13.19
CA TRP A 259 -2.05 -41.25 12.23
C TRP A 259 -0.59 -41.63 12.34
N ARG A 260 -0.31 -42.92 12.53
CA ARG A 260 1.04 -43.44 12.37
C ARG A 260 1.27 -43.76 10.91
N SER A 261 2.29 -43.14 10.33
CA SER A 261 2.45 -43.07 8.87
C SER A 261 2.92 -44.39 8.24
N TYR A 262 3.58 -45.28 9.00
CA TYR A 262 4.18 -46.49 8.42
C TYR A 262 3.16 -47.61 8.14
N ASP A 263 2.12 -47.73 8.97
CA ASP A 263 1.09 -48.76 8.84
C ASP A 263 -0.32 -48.21 8.71
N ASN A 264 -0.45 -46.88 8.61
CA ASN A 264 -1.72 -46.16 8.55
C ASN A 264 -2.66 -46.44 9.73
N THR A 265 -2.11 -46.82 10.90
CA THR A 265 -2.94 -46.95 12.11
C THR A 265 -3.42 -45.57 12.54
N LEU A 266 -4.72 -45.45 12.79
CA LEU A 266 -5.38 -44.22 13.22
C LEU A 266 -5.88 -44.37 14.65
N TRP A 267 -5.64 -43.33 15.46
CA TRP A 267 -6.28 -43.16 16.76
C TRP A 267 -7.05 -41.85 16.80
N HIS A 268 -8.14 -41.85 17.54
CA HIS A 268 -8.90 -40.64 17.83
C HIS A 268 -9.10 -40.48 19.34
N SER A 269 -9.21 -39.24 19.78
CA SER A 269 -9.55 -38.90 21.15
C SER A 269 -10.20 -37.53 21.24
N THR A 270 -10.69 -37.20 22.43
CA THR A 270 -11.21 -35.89 22.76
C THR A 270 -10.64 -35.39 24.09
N VAL A 271 -10.46 -34.09 24.18
CA VAL A 271 -10.36 -33.36 25.45
C VAL A 271 -11.77 -32.84 25.75
N HIS A 272 -12.34 -33.27 26.86
CA HIS A 272 -13.68 -32.87 27.28
C HIS A 272 -13.62 -31.64 28.20
N THR A 273 -14.76 -31.26 28.77
CA THR A 273 -14.92 -30.12 29.68
C THR A 273 -13.91 -30.22 30.82
N ASN A 274 -13.37 -29.09 31.25
CA ASN A 274 -12.32 -28.97 32.28
C ASN A 274 -10.99 -29.65 31.91
N GLY A 275 -10.69 -29.80 30.62
CA GLY A 275 -9.42 -30.37 30.16
C GLY A 275 -9.30 -31.88 30.33
N ILE A 276 -10.40 -32.59 30.58
CA ILE A 276 -10.37 -34.04 30.85
C ILE A 276 -10.12 -34.81 29.56
N PHE A 277 -8.93 -35.40 29.43
CA PHE A 277 -8.59 -36.28 28.33
C PHE A 277 -9.36 -37.60 28.39
N LYS A 278 -9.98 -38.02 27.28
CA LYS A 278 -10.83 -39.22 27.23
C LYS A 278 -10.09 -40.51 26.85
N GLY A 279 -8.77 -40.44 26.70
CA GLY A 279 -7.94 -41.57 26.31
C GLY A 279 -8.01 -41.86 24.81
N TRP A 280 -6.99 -42.54 24.30
CA TRP A 280 -6.91 -42.89 22.89
C TRP A 280 -7.76 -44.09 22.54
N LYS A 281 -8.47 -44.00 21.41
CA LYS A 281 -9.18 -45.13 20.80
C LYS A 281 -8.63 -45.38 19.40
N ARG A 282 -8.16 -46.60 19.16
CA ARG A 282 -7.71 -47.03 17.83
C ARG A 282 -8.92 -47.27 16.94
N VAL A 283 -8.85 -46.78 15.71
CA VAL A 283 -9.80 -47.10 14.64
C VAL A 283 -9.39 -48.42 14.02
N VAL A 284 -10.35 -49.34 13.90
CA VAL A 284 -10.16 -50.69 13.35
C VAL A 284 -10.60 -50.67 11.89
N THR A 285 -9.79 -51.25 11.01
CA THR A 285 -10.06 -51.39 9.57
C THR A 285 -10.62 -52.77 9.24
N ALA A 286 -11.11 -52.98 8.01
CA ALA A 286 -11.53 -54.30 7.54
C ALA A 286 -10.38 -55.33 7.65
N ASN A 287 -9.16 -54.95 7.28
CA ASN A 287 -7.98 -55.81 7.38
C ASN A 287 -7.68 -56.26 8.82
N ASP A 288 -7.96 -55.40 9.81
CA ASP A 288 -7.81 -55.77 11.23
C ASP A 288 -8.83 -56.82 11.69
N LEU A 289 -9.91 -56.99 10.93
CA LEU A 289 -10.94 -57.99 11.15
C LEU A 289 -10.73 -59.25 10.28
N GLU A 290 -9.76 -59.25 9.36
CA GLU A 290 -9.48 -60.44 8.55
C GLU A 290 -8.70 -61.47 9.38
N PRO A 291 -9.23 -62.70 9.54
CA PRO A 291 -8.56 -63.72 10.33
C PRO A 291 -7.30 -64.24 9.63
N SER A 292 -6.17 -64.16 10.34
CA SER A 292 -4.96 -64.89 9.93
C SER A 292 -5.05 -66.33 10.41
N TRP A 293 -5.37 -67.24 9.49
CA TRP A 293 -5.55 -68.66 9.75
C TRP A 293 -4.23 -69.41 9.99
N THR A 294 -4.24 -70.26 11.01
CA THR A 294 -3.13 -71.16 11.38
C THR A 294 -3.64 -72.61 11.45
N ASP A 295 -2.91 -73.55 10.87
CA ASP A 295 -3.26 -74.98 10.91
C ASP A 295 -3.21 -75.51 12.35
N VAL A 296 -4.23 -76.30 12.72
CA VAL A 296 -4.30 -76.96 14.04
C VAL A 296 -3.50 -78.27 14.01
N PRO A 297 -2.52 -78.48 14.92
CA PRO A 297 -1.84 -79.76 15.07
C PRO A 297 -2.80 -80.88 15.50
N LEU A 298 -3.00 -81.86 14.62
CA LEU A 298 -3.86 -83.04 14.87
C LEU A 298 -3.09 -84.14 15.62
N LYS A 299 -3.83 -85.00 16.35
CA LYS A 299 -3.30 -86.07 17.21
C LYS A 299 -4.15 -87.34 17.10
N ASN A 300 -3.62 -88.44 17.65
CA ASN A 300 -4.35 -89.70 17.88
C ASN A 300 -5.05 -90.27 16.63
N GLY A 301 -4.42 -90.13 15.45
CA GLY A 301 -4.93 -90.65 14.19
C GLY A 301 -6.07 -89.83 13.57
N ALA A 302 -6.35 -88.63 14.10
CA ALA A 302 -7.28 -87.71 13.48
C ALA A 302 -6.69 -87.13 12.17
N ALA A 303 -7.57 -86.86 11.20
CA ALA A 303 -7.23 -86.31 9.90
C ALA A 303 -8.17 -85.16 9.53
N HIS A 304 -7.71 -84.29 8.63
CA HIS A 304 -8.59 -83.29 8.01
C HIS A 304 -9.60 -84.00 7.09
N GLY A 305 -10.85 -83.52 7.09
CA GLY A 305 -11.79 -83.80 6.01
C GLY A 305 -11.48 -82.95 4.78
N ASP A 306 -12.51 -82.63 4.00
CA ASP A 306 -12.35 -81.84 2.77
C ASP A 306 -11.81 -80.42 3.04
N ARG A 307 -12.10 -79.87 4.22
CA ARG A 307 -11.61 -78.57 4.68
C ARG A 307 -10.63 -78.72 5.82
N LYS A 308 -9.45 -78.14 5.67
CA LYS A 308 -8.40 -78.15 6.70
C LYS A 308 -8.89 -77.51 7.99
N VAL A 309 -8.52 -78.16 9.11
CA VAL A 309 -8.82 -77.64 10.45
C VAL A 309 -7.83 -76.54 10.78
N ARG A 310 -8.34 -75.32 10.86
CA ARG A 310 -7.54 -74.11 11.11
C ARG A 310 -8.17 -73.28 12.22
N CYS A 311 -7.34 -72.50 12.89
CA CYS A 311 -7.77 -71.56 13.91
C CYS A 311 -7.23 -70.15 13.63
N ALA A 312 -8.01 -69.15 14.00
CA ALA A 312 -7.62 -67.75 13.97
C ALA A 312 -8.14 -67.02 15.21
N LEU A 313 -7.62 -65.81 15.43
CA LEU A 313 -8.17 -64.88 16.42
C LEU A 313 -8.71 -63.66 15.73
N MET A 314 -9.92 -63.24 16.12
CA MET A 314 -10.53 -62.01 15.66
C MET A 314 -11.26 -61.35 16.82
N GLY A 315 -10.87 -60.13 17.20
CA GLY A 315 -11.54 -59.37 18.26
C GLY A 315 -11.61 -60.08 19.63
N GLY A 316 -10.64 -60.94 19.95
CA GLY A 316 -10.63 -61.73 21.19
C GLY A 316 -11.48 -63.01 21.14
N LEU A 317 -12.06 -63.33 19.99
CA LEU A 317 -12.75 -64.59 19.73
C LEU A 317 -11.81 -65.57 19.03
N LEU A 318 -11.86 -66.83 19.44
CA LEU A 318 -11.28 -67.95 18.71
C LEU A 318 -12.24 -68.30 17.58
N LEU A 319 -11.73 -68.24 16.36
CA LEU A 319 -12.38 -68.81 15.19
C LEU A 319 -11.77 -70.17 14.93
N LEU A 320 -12.60 -71.17 14.81
CA LEU A 320 -12.22 -72.49 14.33
C LEU A 320 -12.94 -72.69 13.00
N GLU A 321 -12.27 -73.32 12.04
CA GLU A 321 -12.90 -73.70 10.78
C GLU A 321 -12.41 -75.08 10.33
N GLY A 322 -13.15 -75.66 9.40
CA GLY A 322 -12.76 -76.88 8.72
C GLY A 322 -13.54 -78.09 9.17
N GLU A 323 -12.96 -79.26 8.90
CA GLU A 323 -13.62 -80.54 9.05
C GLU A 323 -12.66 -81.57 9.63
N ILE A 324 -13.09 -82.31 10.65
CA ILE A 324 -12.27 -83.31 11.32
C ILE A 324 -12.84 -84.71 11.15
N VAL A 325 -11.97 -85.64 10.75
CA VAL A 325 -12.21 -87.08 10.76
C VAL A 325 -11.49 -87.64 11.99
N THR A 326 -12.25 -88.10 12.99
CA THR A 326 -11.69 -88.62 14.24
C THR A 326 -12.66 -89.57 14.93
N LYS A 327 -12.14 -90.38 15.85
CA LYS A 327 -12.98 -91.10 16.83
C LYS A 327 -13.44 -90.13 17.92
N ARG A 328 -14.64 -90.35 18.46
CA ARG A 328 -15.13 -89.61 19.64
C ARG A 328 -14.42 -90.07 20.91
N GLY A 329 -14.41 -89.23 21.93
CA GLY A 329 -13.82 -89.52 23.24
C GLY A 329 -12.29 -89.41 23.30
N VAL A 330 -11.61 -89.17 22.18
CA VAL A 330 -10.16 -88.95 22.12
C VAL A 330 -9.84 -87.50 21.79
N VAL A 331 -8.70 -87.02 22.27
CA VAL A 331 -8.16 -85.70 21.89
C VAL A 331 -7.72 -85.77 20.43
N PHE A 332 -8.39 -85.04 19.54
CA PHE A 332 -8.10 -85.08 18.10
C PHE A 332 -7.08 -84.02 17.68
N GLY A 333 -6.83 -83.00 18.49
CA GLY A 333 -5.86 -81.94 18.21
C GLY A 333 -5.64 -81.02 19.41
N THR A 334 -4.61 -80.19 19.32
CA THR A 334 -4.28 -79.19 20.36
C THR A 334 -4.07 -77.83 19.73
N LEU A 335 -4.82 -76.81 20.18
CA LEU A 335 -4.63 -75.44 19.74
C LEU A 335 -3.21 -74.94 20.07
N PRO A 336 -2.55 -74.21 19.15
CA PRO A 336 -1.28 -73.57 19.47
C PRO A 336 -1.45 -72.59 20.64
N PRO A 337 -0.40 -72.35 21.47
CA PRO A 337 -0.50 -71.57 22.71
C PRO A 337 -1.21 -70.21 22.56
N ALA A 338 -0.99 -69.52 21.44
CA ALA A 338 -1.57 -68.23 21.14
C ALA A 338 -3.11 -68.25 21.01
N TYR A 339 -3.74 -69.41 20.77
CA TYR A 339 -5.17 -69.56 20.47
C TYR A 339 -5.97 -70.22 21.61
N ARG A 340 -5.31 -70.64 22.70
CA ARG A 340 -5.95 -71.41 23.77
C ARG A 340 -6.94 -70.55 24.57
N PRO A 341 -8.12 -71.10 24.92
CA PRO A 341 -9.07 -70.40 25.77
C PRO A 341 -8.61 -70.37 27.23
N SER A 342 -8.98 -69.32 27.93
CA SER A 342 -8.76 -69.10 29.36
C SER A 342 -9.61 -69.99 30.26
N LYS A 343 -10.71 -70.53 29.72
CA LYS A 343 -11.67 -71.39 30.42
C LYS A 343 -12.05 -72.55 29.50
N PHE A 344 -12.52 -73.65 30.08
CA PHE A 344 -13.14 -74.74 29.32
C PHE A 344 -14.27 -74.21 28.44
N ARG A 345 -14.28 -74.60 27.16
CA ARG A 345 -15.30 -74.22 26.19
C ARG A 345 -16.01 -75.44 25.63
N SER A 346 -17.29 -75.26 25.33
CA SER A 346 -18.10 -76.26 24.63
C SER A 346 -18.89 -75.63 23.49
N ARG A 347 -19.03 -76.38 22.41
CA ARG A 347 -19.87 -76.06 21.24
C ARG A 347 -20.61 -77.30 20.77
N ILE A 348 -21.75 -77.11 20.12
CA ILE A 348 -22.44 -78.18 19.42
C ILE A 348 -22.03 -78.04 17.97
N VAL A 349 -21.45 -79.10 17.41
CA VAL A 349 -20.94 -79.09 16.04
C VAL A 349 -21.69 -80.11 15.18
N PRO A 350 -21.90 -79.81 13.88
CA PRO A 350 -22.63 -80.69 12.99
C PRO A 350 -21.81 -81.94 12.64
N ILE A 351 -22.53 -83.02 12.35
CA ILE A 351 -21.99 -84.26 11.81
C ILE A 351 -22.21 -84.24 10.30
N PHE A 352 -21.20 -84.65 9.53
CA PHE A 352 -21.33 -84.86 8.08
C PHE A 352 -21.52 -86.35 7.75
N GLY A 353 -22.16 -86.61 6.61
CA GLY A 353 -22.53 -87.95 6.13
C GLY A 353 -23.90 -88.46 6.63
N THR A 354 -24.42 -87.88 7.72
CA THR A 354 -25.77 -88.11 8.25
C THR A 354 -26.28 -86.85 8.95
N THR A 355 -27.59 -86.71 9.12
CA THR A 355 -28.14 -85.71 10.04
C THR A 355 -27.68 -86.02 11.46
N GLY A 356 -27.14 -85.03 12.17
CA GLY A 356 -26.74 -85.20 13.56
C GLY A 356 -25.85 -84.09 14.10
N MET A 357 -25.59 -84.15 15.41
CA MET A 357 -24.75 -83.21 16.14
C MET A 357 -23.92 -83.92 17.23
N THR A 358 -22.76 -83.38 17.55
CA THR A 358 -21.88 -83.82 18.66
C THR A 358 -21.41 -82.60 19.45
N LYS A 359 -20.93 -82.80 20.70
CA LYS A 359 -20.30 -81.70 21.44
C LYS A 359 -18.82 -81.64 21.11
N LEU A 360 -18.32 -80.46 20.79
CA LEU A 360 -16.91 -80.12 20.80
C LEU A 360 -16.55 -79.55 22.15
N TYR A 361 -15.52 -80.11 22.78
CA TYR A 361 -14.91 -79.59 23.99
C TYR A 361 -13.50 -79.11 23.72
N ILE A 362 -13.18 -77.95 24.28
CA ILE A 362 -11.87 -77.31 24.20
C ILE A 362 -11.41 -77.00 25.63
N GLU A 363 -10.38 -77.70 26.05
CA GLU A 363 -9.75 -77.56 27.37
C GLU A 363 -8.85 -76.31 27.41
N THR A 364 -8.50 -75.84 28.61
CA THR A 364 -7.65 -74.64 28.79
C THR A 364 -6.21 -74.84 28.30
N ASP A 365 -5.74 -76.09 28.21
CA ASP A 365 -4.45 -76.45 27.60
C ASP A 365 -4.51 -76.50 26.06
N GLY A 366 -5.67 -76.23 25.47
CA GLY A 366 -5.93 -76.25 24.04
C GLY A 366 -6.32 -77.61 23.48
N ASN A 367 -6.38 -78.67 24.28
CA ASN A 367 -6.80 -79.98 23.81
C ASN A 367 -8.27 -79.97 23.39
N MET A 368 -8.54 -80.54 22.23
CA MET A 368 -9.88 -80.60 21.64
C MET A 368 -10.35 -82.02 21.48
N ARG A 369 -11.59 -82.30 21.87
CA ARG A 369 -12.22 -83.63 21.79
C ARG A 369 -13.70 -83.52 21.47
N LEU A 370 -14.23 -84.54 20.82
CA LEU A 370 -15.67 -84.67 20.54
C LEU A 370 -16.31 -85.64 21.52
N GLU A 371 -17.42 -85.27 22.15
CA GLU A 371 -18.11 -86.09 23.14
C GLU A 371 -19.64 -85.97 23.04
N GLY A 372 -20.34 -87.09 23.26
CA GLY A 372 -21.79 -87.20 23.10
C GLY A 372 -22.22 -87.09 21.63
N GLN A 373 -23.19 -87.88 21.19
CA GLN A 373 -23.63 -87.89 19.80
C GLN A 373 -25.13 -88.14 19.69
N ILE A 374 -25.76 -87.41 18.77
CA ILE A 374 -27.10 -87.68 18.26
C ILE A 374 -26.98 -87.71 16.74
N ALA A 375 -27.28 -88.84 16.10
CA ALA A 375 -27.20 -89.02 14.66
C ALA A 375 -28.28 -89.98 14.17
N ASP A 376 -28.86 -89.70 13.00
CA ASP A 376 -29.89 -90.56 12.38
C ASP A 376 -29.32 -91.93 11.97
N SER A 377 -28.08 -91.97 11.48
CA SER A 377 -27.33 -93.19 11.20
C SER A 377 -25.87 -93.05 11.62
N VAL A 378 -25.48 -93.77 12.67
CA VAL A 378 -24.11 -93.72 13.23
C VAL A 378 -23.07 -94.27 12.23
N ASP A 379 -23.45 -95.23 11.41
CA ASP A 379 -22.55 -95.87 10.44
C ASP A 379 -22.27 -94.98 9.22
N ASN A 380 -23.08 -93.96 8.99
CA ASN A 380 -22.94 -93.04 7.85
C ASN A 380 -22.10 -91.78 8.18
N ILE A 381 -21.48 -91.73 9.35
CA ILE A 381 -20.71 -90.56 9.78
C ILE A 381 -19.37 -90.52 9.05
N THR A 382 -19.13 -89.44 8.31
CA THR A 382 -17.87 -89.25 7.60
C THR A 382 -16.91 -88.35 8.37
N SER A 383 -17.42 -87.31 9.02
CA SER A 383 -16.62 -86.28 9.68
C SER A 383 -17.46 -85.32 10.53
N TYR A 384 -16.82 -84.33 11.14
CA TYR A 384 -17.44 -83.32 12.00
C TYR A 384 -17.02 -81.92 11.56
N GLY A 385 -17.98 -81.01 11.40
CA GLY A 385 -17.71 -79.60 11.05
C GLY A 385 -17.17 -78.82 12.24
N LEU A 386 -16.28 -77.86 12.01
CA LEU A 386 -15.63 -77.08 13.07
C LEU A 386 -15.73 -75.56 12.87
N ASP A 387 -16.68 -75.10 12.05
CA ASP A 387 -16.89 -73.67 11.73
C ASP A 387 -17.52 -72.90 12.90
N GLU A 388 -16.72 -72.66 13.93
CA GLU A 388 -17.19 -72.22 15.23
C GLU A 388 -16.56 -70.92 15.69
N VAL A 389 -17.38 -70.08 16.32
CA VAL A 389 -16.95 -68.85 17.00
C VAL A 389 -17.02 -69.06 18.51
N ILE A 390 -15.85 -69.01 19.15
CA ILE A 390 -15.64 -69.44 20.53
C ILE A 390 -15.06 -68.28 21.35
N PRO A 391 -15.70 -67.86 22.46
CA PRO A 391 -15.11 -66.93 23.40
C PRO A 391 -13.80 -67.48 23.95
N ARG A 392 -12.77 -66.64 23.97
CA ARG A 392 -11.50 -67.01 24.57
C ARG A 392 -11.55 -66.97 26.10
#